data_AF-A0A382VE61-F1
#
_entry.id   AF-A0A382VE61-F1
#
_cell.length_a   1.000
_cell.length_b   1.000
_cell.length_c   1.000
_cell.angle_alpha   90.00
_cell.angle_beta   90.00
_cell.angle_gamma   90.00
#
_symmetry.space_group_name_H-M   'P 1'
#
loop_
_entity.id
_entity.type
_entity.pdbx_description
1 polymer ?
#
loop_
_entity_poly.entity_id
_entity_poly.type
_entity_poly.pdbx_seq_one_letter_code
_entity_poly.pdbx_strand_id
1 'polypeptide(L)'
;MRKYQGRKSLDLALLEIDTKITVLSSQVQAVFKDSMKSFYNKDLKRSQKIIEEDILINNFSKEVETQSIEIIRDQAPLASDMRKLTSLIFVSQELERIAD
;
A
#
# COMPACT_ATOMS: atom_id res chain seq x y z
N MET A 1 -0.37 0.09 33.83
CA MET A 1 0.32 -0.85 32.91
C MET A 1 -0.44 -1.09 31.59
N ARG A 2 -1.76 -1.34 31.58
CA ARG A 2 -2.55 -1.62 30.35
C ARG A 2 -2.50 -0.53 29.26
N LYS A 3 -2.45 0.76 29.63
CA LYS A 3 -2.34 1.90 28.70
C LYS A 3 -1.01 1.94 27.91
N TYR A 4 0.08 1.50 28.52
CA TYR A 4 1.42 1.52 27.91
C TYR A 4 1.59 0.37 26.90
N GLN A 5 0.95 -0.77 27.17
CA GLN A 5 0.93 -1.92 26.27
C GLN A 5 0.12 -1.64 24.99
N GLY A 6 -1.01 -0.92 25.11
CA GLY A 6 -1.84 -0.52 23.96
C GLY A 6 -1.16 0.49 23.02
N ARG A 7 -0.33 1.39 23.55
CA ARG A 7 0.43 2.32 22.69
C ARG A 7 1.50 1.59 21.87
N LYS A 8 2.24 0.68 22.50
CA LYS A 8 3.27 -0.11 21.81
C LYS A 8 2.68 -0.98 20.69
N SER A 9 1.52 -1.58 20.92
CA SER A 9 0.84 -2.37 19.87
C SER A 9 0.36 -1.49 18.71
N LEU A 10 -0.18 -0.30 18.99
CA LEU A 10 -0.57 0.65 17.94
C LEU A 10 0.65 1.12 17.14
N ASP A 11 1.76 1.47 17.79
CA ASP A 11 2.96 1.94 17.10
C ASP A 11 3.56 0.85 16.18
N LEU A 12 3.51 -0.42 16.59
CA LEU A 12 3.92 -1.56 15.75
C LEU A 12 2.99 -1.75 14.54
N ALA A 13 1.67 -1.62 14.75
CA ALA A 13 0.70 -1.72 13.66
C ALA A 13 0.84 -0.57 12.66
N LEU A 14 1.10 0.66 13.13
CA LEU A 14 1.39 1.80 12.26
C LEU A 14 2.66 1.57 11.42
N LEU A 15 3.71 1.01 12.04
CA LEU A 15 4.95 0.66 11.34
C LEU A 15 4.73 -0.42 10.27
N GLU A 16 3.85 -1.38 10.54
CA GLU A 16 3.48 -2.39 9.55
C GLU A 16 2.83 -1.76 8.32
N ILE A 17 1.87 -0.84 8.51
CA ILE A 17 1.24 -0.13 7.38
C ILE A 17 2.26 0.74 6.61
N ASP A 18 3.12 1.47 7.31
CA ASP A 18 4.19 2.26 6.68
C ASP A 18 5.12 1.36 5.82
N THR A 19 5.45 0.17 6.34
CA THR A 19 6.28 -0.81 5.64
C THR A 19 5.58 -1.32 4.38
N LYS A 20 4.29 -1.65 4.49
CA LYS A 20 3.48 -2.08 3.34
C LYS A 20 3.40 -1.00 2.26
N ILE A 21 3.17 0.26 2.63
CA ILE A 21 3.20 1.37 1.68
C ILE A 21 4.55 1.48 0.96
N THR A 22 5.65 1.27 1.68
CA THR A 22 7.00 1.27 1.08
C THR A 22 7.16 0.14 0.06
N VAL A 23 6.66 -1.06 0.39
CA VAL A 23 6.66 -2.21 -0.54
C VAL A 23 5.80 -1.93 -1.76
N LEU A 24 4.58 -1.42 -1.58
CA LEU A 24 3.67 -1.05 -2.67
C LEU A 24 4.34 -0.04 -3.61
N SER A 25 4.93 1.02 -3.06
CA SER A 25 5.66 2.02 -3.85
C SER A 25 6.81 1.39 -4.66
N SER A 26 7.55 0.45 -4.09
CA SER A 26 8.61 -0.26 -4.80
C SER A 26 8.06 -1.12 -5.95
N GLN A 27 6.91 -1.78 -5.77
CA GLN A 27 6.27 -2.59 -6.80
C GLN A 27 5.78 -1.71 -7.96
N VAL A 28 5.09 -0.62 -7.65
CA VAL A 28 4.62 0.36 -8.64
C VAL A 28 5.78 0.93 -9.45
N GLN A 29 6.89 1.29 -8.79
CA GLN A 29 8.10 1.76 -9.49
C GLN A 29 8.70 0.70 -10.42
N ALA A 30 8.67 -0.57 -10.03
CA ALA A 30 9.18 -1.67 -10.86
C ALA A 30 8.29 -1.87 -12.09
N VAL A 31 6.97 -1.91 -11.90
CA VAL A 31 5.99 -2.03 -12.99
C VAL A 31 6.08 -0.84 -13.94
N PHE A 32 6.16 0.39 -13.43
CA PHE A 32 6.31 1.59 -14.26
C PHE A 32 7.59 1.56 -15.12
N LYS A 33 8.73 1.15 -14.55
CA LYS A 33 9.98 1.03 -15.32
C LYS A 33 9.86 -0.02 -16.41
N ASP A 34 9.19 -1.12 -16.10
CA ASP A 34 9.05 -2.24 -17.00
C ASP A 34 8.01 -2.00 -18.11
N SER A 35 6.95 -1.23 -17.83
CA SER A 35 5.98 -0.78 -18.82
C SER A 35 6.65 0.15 -19.84
N MET A 36 7.46 1.10 -19.37
CA MET A 36 8.26 1.96 -20.24
C MET A 36 9.24 1.14 -21.10
N LYS A 37 9.95 0.17 -20.50
CA LYS A 37 10.88 -0.70 -21.23
C LYS A 37 10.17 -1.53 -22.30
N SER A 38 9.02 -2.11 -21.97
CA SER A 38 8.23 -2.95 -22.87
C SER A 38 7.69 -2.12 -24.05
N PHE A 39 7.24 -0.89 -23.77
CA PHE A 39 6.82 0.06 -24.78
C PHE A 39 7.94 0.42 -25.75
N TYR A 40 9.11 0.84 -25.26
CA TYR A 40 10.26 1.21 -26.11
C TYR A 40 10.73 0.05 -26.99
N ASN A 41 10.72 -1.18 -26.47
CA ASN A 41 11.17 -2.37 -27.19
C ASN A 41 10.08 -3.00 -28.07
N LYS A 42 8.85 -2.47 -28.05
CA LYS A 42 7.67 -3.06 -28.73
C LYS A 42 7.43 -4.51 -28.30
N ASP A 43 7.71 -4.84 -27.04
CA ASP A 43 7.55 -6.19 -26.49
C ASP A 43 6.10 -6.42 -26.03
N LEU A 44 5.25 -6.83 -26.96
CA LEU A 44 3.84 -7.11 -26.70
C LEU A 44 3.63 -8.21 -25.65
N LYS A 45 4.50 -9.21 -25.59
CA LYS A 45 4.38 -10.30 -24.62
C LYS A 45 4.61 -9.78 -23.21
N ARG A 46 5.62 -8.94 -23.01
CA ARG A 46 5.88 -8.35 -21.70
C ARG A 46 4.78 -7.35 -21.30
N SER A 47 4.31 -6.52 -22.23
CA SER A 47 3.17 -5.61 -21.97
C SER A 47 1.92 -6.36 -21.52
N GLN A 48 1.56 -7.47 -22.19
CA GLN A 48 0.42 -8.29 -21.80
C GLN A 48 0.58 -8.86 -20.39
N LYS A 49 1.79 -9.33 -20.05
CA LYS A 49 2.09 -9.84 -18.72
C LYS A 49 2.01 -8.76 -17.64
N ILE A 50 2.43 -7.53 -17.92
CA ILE A 50 2.31 -6.41 -16.98
C ILE A 50 0.83 -6.15 -16.64
N ILE A 51 -0.05 -6.14 -17.65
CA ILE A 51 -1.50 -5.98 -17.47
C ILE A 51 -2.08 -7.11 -16.60
N GLU A 52 -1.63 -8.35 -16.80
CA GLU A 52 -2.07 -9.49 -15.99
C GLU A 52 -1.55 -9.41 -14.53
N GLU A 53 -0.35 -8.86 -14.33
CA GLU A 53 0.29 -8.72 -13.01
C GLU A 53 -0.29 -7.53 -12.19
N ASP A 54 -1.00 -6.59 -12.82
CA ASP A 54 -1.61 -5.43 -12.16
C ASP A 54 -2.53 -5.79 -10.97
N ILE A 55 -3.26 -6.90 -11.10
CA ILE A 55 -4.14 -7.41 -10.05
C ILE A 55 -3.43 -7.61 -8.70
N LEU A 56 -2.11 -7.84 -8.71
CA LEU A 56 -1.30 -8.00 -7.50
C LEU A 56 -1.17 -6.67 -6.76
N ILE A 57 -0.96 -5.56 -7.48
CA ILE A 57 -0.88 -4.21 -6.91
C ILE A 57 -2.25 -3.81 -6.36
N ASN A 58 -3.31 -4.09 -7.11
CA ASN A 58 -4.69 -3.77 -6.71
C ASN A 58 -5.08 -4.49 -5.42
N ASN A 59 -4.75 -5.79 -5.33
CA ASN A 59 -4.99 -6.57 -4.12
C ASN A 59 -4.15 -6.07 -2.94
N PHE A 60 -2.89 -5.72 -3.17
CA PHE A 60 -2.01 -5.21 -2.11
C PHE A 60 -2.47 -3.84 -1.58
N SER A 61 -2.94 -2.95 -2.45
CA SER A 61 -3.53 -1.66 -2.04
C SER A 61 -4.80 -1.88 -1.18
N LYS A 62 -5.68 -2.79 -1.60
CA LYS A 62 -6.87 -3.18 -0.81
C LYS A 62 -6.53 -3.80 0.54
N GLU A 63 -5.45 -4.59 0.60
CA GLU A 63 -4.95 -5.16 1.85
C GLU A 63 -4.51 -4.04 2.82
N VAL A 64 -3.75 -3.06 2.34
CA VAL A 64 -3.35 -1.88 3.13
C VAL A 64 -4.55 -1.11 3.66
N GLU A 65 -5.56 -0.89 2.82
CA GLU A 65 -6.80 -0.22 3.21
C GLU A 65 -7.54 -1.01 4.30
N THR A 66 -7.75 -2.30 4.07
CA THR A 66 -8.47 -3.19 4.99
C THR A 66 -7.80 -3.21 6.36
N GLN A 67 -6.49 -3.43 6.41
CA GLN A 67 -5.76 -3.47 7.67
C GLN A 67 -5.74 -2.12 8.39
N SER A 68 -5.65 -1.02 7.65
CA SER A 68 -5.71 0.32 8.24
C SER A 68 -7.07 0.55 8.93
N ILE A 69 -8.16 0.12 8.31
CA ILE A 69 -9.51 0.17 8.89
C ILE A 69 -9.63 -0.74 10.12
N GLU A 70 -9.04 -1.93 10.08
CA GLU A 70 -9.02 -2.84 11.23
C GLU A 70 -8.26 -2.26 12.42
N ILE A 71 -7.11 -1.60 12.20
CA ILE A 71 -6.36 -0.91 13.25
C ILE A 71 -7.20 0.21 13.86
N ILE A 72 -7.89 0.99 13.02
CA ILE A 72 -8.80 2.05 13.48
C ILE A 72 -9.89 1.46 14.38
N ARG A 73 -10.53 0.38 13.95
CA ARG A 73 -11.60 -0.31 14.67
C ARG A 73 -11.11 -0.86 16.01
N ASP A 74 -9.98 -1.56 16.01
CA ASP A 74 -9.54 -2.36 17.16
C ASP A 74 -8.82 -1.52 18.23
N GLN A 75 -8.17 -0.42 17.83
CA GLN A 75 -7.37 0.41 18.75
C GLN A 75 -8.02 1.76 19.09
N ALA A 76 -9.05 2.18 18.36
CA ALA A 76 -9.68 3.51 18.47
C ALA A 76 -8.64 4.65 18.66
N PRO A 77 -7.72 4.85 17.69
CA PRO A 77 -6.60 5.77 17.82
C PRO A 77 -7.04 7.22 18.06
N LEU A 78 -6.15 8.03 18.63
CA LEU A 78 -6.36 9.47 18.75
C LEU A 78 -6.25 10.16 17.38
N ALA A 79 -6.75 11.39 17.28
CA ALA A 79 -6.88 12.13 16.02
C ALA A 79 -5.59 12.24 15.18
N SER A 80 -4.40 12.22 15.80
CA SER A 80 -3.12 12.23 15.07
C SER A 80 -2.87 10.90 14.35
N ASP A 81 -3.06 9.78 15.04
CA ASP A 81 -2.81 8.44 14.49
C ASP A 81 -3.92 8.07 13.47
N MET A 82 -5.16 8.49 13.73
CA MET A 82 -6.27 8.38 12.77
C MET A 82 -5.93 9.08 11.45
N ARG A 83 -5.49 10.34 11.52
CA ARG A 83 -5.09 11.09 10.31
C ARG A 83 -3.95 10.39 9.58
N LYS A 84 -2.97 9.85 10.30
CA LYS A 84 -1.88 9.08 9.69
C LYS A 84 -2.40 7.87 8.91
N LEU A 85 -3.24 7.04 9.54
CA LEU A 85 -3.83 5.87 8.89
C LEU A 85 -4.66 6.25 7.66
N THR A 86 -5.53 7.26 7.77
CA THR A 86 -6.32 7.74 6.62
C THR A 86 -5.45 8.28 5.50
N SER A 87 -4.37 9.01 5.81
CA SER A 87 -3.41 9.45 4.80
C SER A 87 -2.71 8.28 4.11
N LEU A 88 -2.35 7.22 4.83
CA LEU A 88 -1.73 6.04 4.23
C LEU A 88 -2.70 5.28 3.30
N ILE A 89 -3.99 5.22 3.64
CA ILE A 89 -5.03 4.68 2.74
C ILE A 89 -5.09 5.49 1.43
N PHE A 90 -5.13 6.82 1.50
CA PHE A 90 -5.16 7.63 0.28
C PHE A 90 -3.87 7.47 -0.54
N VAL A 91 -2.71 7.37 0.12
CA VAL A 91 -1.45 7.10 -0.58
C VAL A 91 -1.46 5.73 -1.27
N SER A 92 -2.02 4.68 -0.66
CA SER A 92 -2.10 3.36 -1.33
C SER A 92 -3.00 3.40 -2.56
N GLN A 93 -4.12 4.13 -2.50
CA GLN A 93 -5.03 4.32 -3.63
C GLN A 93 -4.35 5.10 -4.77
N GLU A 94 -3.64 6.18 -4.46
CA GLU A 94 -2.91 6.93 -5.49
C GLU A 94 -1.74 6.14 -6.08
N LEU A 95 -1.08 5.27 -5.30
CA LEU A 95 -0.05 4.35 -5.80
C LEU A 95 -0.63 3.31 -6.76
N GLU A 96 -1.80 2.75 -6.44
CA GLU A 96 -2.51 1.82 -7.30
C GLU A 96 -2.91 2.47 -8.63
N ARG A 97 -3.45 3.69 -8.59
CA ARG A 97 -3.78 4.48 -9.79
C ARG A 97 -2.59 4.87 -10.66
N ILE A 98 -1.36 4.79 -10.15
CA ILE A 98 -0.14 5.00 -10.95
C ILE A 98 0.26 3.70 -11.67
N ALA A 99 -0.12 2.55 -11.13
CA ALA A 99 0.16 1.25 -11.73
C ALA A 99 -0.82 0.90 -12.86
N ASP A 100 -2.09 1.30 -12.70
CA ASP A 100 -3.16 1.23 -13.71
C ASP A 100 -2.87 2.15 -14.93
#